data_AF-A0A0Q4K407-F1
#
_entry.id   AF-A0A0Q4K407-F1
#
_cell.length_a   1.000
_cell.length_b   1.000
_cell.length_c   1.000
_cell.angle_alpha   90.00
_cell.angle_beta   90.00
_cell.angle_gamma   90.00
#
_symmetry.space_group_name_H-M   'P 1'
#
loop_
_entity.id
_entity.type
_entity.pdbx_description
1 polymer ?
#
loop_
_entity_poly.entity_id
_entity_poly.type
_entity_poly.pdbx_seq_one_letter_code
_entity_poly.pdbx_strand_id
1 'polypeptide(L)'
;MTAPLSPGTVHDVPDDLATALTADGVLAPLWERLTPLGRNEFLCWIEDAKQATTRQRRIRRTVEELVEGKKRPCCWPGCIHRPDKPPGRWQQAVLIDRKAGR
;
A
#
# COMPACT_ATOMS: atom_id res chain seq x y z
N MET A 1 21.45 -10.67 6.08
CA MET A 1 20.09 -10.62 6.66
C MET A 1 19.57 -9.21 6.42
N THR A 2 18.75 -9.01 5.38
CA THR A 2 18.13 -7.71 5.12
C THR A 2 17.12 -7.44 6.24
N ALA A 3 17.22 -6.30 6.91
CA ALA A 3 16.28 -5.93 7.96
C ALA A 3 14.83 -5.92 7.41
N PRO A 4 13.83 -6.34 8.20
CA PRO A 4 12.44 -6.30 7.77
C PRO A 4 12.03 -4.85 7.47
N LEU A 5 11.35 -4.64 6.35
CA LEU A 5 10.83 -3.33 5.96
C LEU A 5 9.74 -2.89 6.94
N SER A 6 9.71 -1.60 7.25
CA SER A 6 8.72 -1.07 8.19
C SER A 6 7.30 -1.16 7.60
N PRO A 7 6.30 -1.59 8.40
CA PRO A 7 4.92 -1.68 7.97
C PRO A 7 4.23 -0.31 7.88
N GLY A 8 2.98 -0.34 7.43
CA GLY A 8 2.04 0.77 7.57
C GLY A 8 1.44 0.84 8.97
N THR A 9 0.46 1.72 9.15
CA THR A 9 -0.28 1.84 10.42
C THR A 9 -1.20 0.64 10.69
N VAL A 10 -1.77 0.03 9.65
CA VAL A 10 -2.75 -1.06 9.76
C VAL A 10 -2.38 -2.26 8.89
N HIS A 11 -1.66 -2.03 7.80
CA HIS A 11 -1.25 -3.07 6.86
C HIS A 11 0.23 -3.43 7.04
N ASP A 12 0.53 -4.73 6.95
CA ASP A 12 1.90 -5.25 6.92
C ASP A 12 2.47 -5.23 5.50
N VAL A 13 3.80 -5.34 5.39
CA VAL A 13 4.47 -5.42 4.09
C VAL A 13 4.35 -6.85 3.55
N PRO A 14 3.67 -7.09 2.41
CA PRO A 14 3.60 -8.43 1.83
C PRO A 14 4.92 -8.83 1.16
N ASP A 15 5.20 -10.13 1.12
CA ASP A 15 6.46 -10.68 0.64
C ASP A 15 6.82 -10.28 -0.80
N ASP A 16 5.83 -10.17 -1.67
CA ASP A 16 6.03 -9.79 -3.08
C ASP A 16 6.44 -8.32 -3.22
N LEU A 17 5.89 -7.42 -2.40
CA LEU A 17 6.35 -6.04 -2.32
C LEU A 17 7.72 -5.97 -1.65
N ALA A 18 7.97 -6.72 -0.58
CA ALA A 18 9.26 -6.73 0.10
C ALA A 18 10.38 -7.19 -0.85
N THR A 19 10.12 -8.22 -1.65
CA THR A 19 11.03 -8.68 -2.70
C THR A 19 11.33 -7.56 -3.70
N ALA A 20 10.32 -6.85 -4.19
CA ALA A 20 10.51 -5.74 -5.14
C ALA A 20 11.29 -4.55 -4.54
N LEU A 21 11.06 -4.21 -3.27
CA LEU A 21 11.72 -3.09 -2.59
C LEU A 21 13.15 -3.38 -2.14
N THR A 22 13.50 -4.67 -1.99
CA THR A 22 14.84 -5.11 -1.58
C THR A 22 15.69 -5.59 -2.75
N ALA A 23 15.10 -5.75 -3.94
CA ALA A 23 15.80 -6.12 -5.17
C ALA A 23 16.90 -5.11 -5.53
N ASP A 24 16.60 -3.81 -5.36
CA ASP A 24 17.53 -2.72 -5.59
C ASP A 24 17.72 -1.92 -4.29
N GLY A 25 18.99 -1.70 -3.89
CA GLY A 25 19.33 -1.00 -2.64
C GLY A 25 18.84 0.45 -2.54
N VAL A 26 18.23 1.00 -3.59
CA VAL A 26 17.69 2.36 -3.66
C VAL A 26 16.28 2.44 -3.06
N LEU A 27 15.47 1.40 -3.18
CA LEU A 27 14.03 1.48 -2.87
C LEU A 27 13.71 1.34 -1.39
N ALA A 28 14.39 0.43 -0.69
CA ALA A 28 14.20 0.27 0.76
C ALA A 28 14.42 1.58 1.55
N PRO A 29 15.49 2.38 1.30
CA PRO A 29 15.63 3.69 1.94
C PRO A 29 14.49 4.67 1.61
N LEU A 30 13.95 4.64 0.38
CA LEU A 30 12.82 5.50 -0.01
C LEU A 30 11.55 5.09 0.71
N TRP A 31 11.31 3.78 0.84
CA TRP A 31 10.22 3.22 1.62
C TRP A 31 10.31 3.62 3.10
N GLU A 32 11.50 3.54 3.68
CA GLU A 32 11.73 3.92 5.08
C GLU A 32 11.54 5.42 5.33
N ARG A 33 11.73 6.29 4.34
CA ARG A 33 11.46 7.73 4.45
C ARG A 33 9.97 8.08 4.44
N LEU A 34 9.10 7.18 3.98
CA LEU A 34 7.67 7.40 4.07
C LEU A 34 7.20 7.41 5.52
N THR A 35 6.16 8.20 5.80
CA THR A 35 5.46 8.10 7.09
C THR A 35 4.74 6.74 7.18
N PRO A 36 4.43 6.25 8.39
CA PRO A 36 3.63 5.03 8.55
C PRO A 36 2.31 5.08 7.78
N LEU A 37 1.70 6.27 7.71
CA LEU A 37 0.50 6.51 6.92
C LEU A 37 0.77 6.39 5.41
N GLY A 38 1.86 6.97 4.90
CA GLY A 38 2.22 6.88 3.48
C GLY A 38 2.43 5.43 3.03
N ARG A 39 3.15 4.63 3.84
CA ARG A 39 3.30 3.18 3.61
C ARG A 39 1.95 2.49 3.61
N ASN A 40 1.10 2.78 4.60
CA ASN A 40 -0.24 2.24 4.71
C ASN A 40 -1.10 2.48 3.46
N GLU A 41 -0.99 3.65 2.83
CA GLU A 41 -1.72 3.95 1.60
C GLU A 41 -1.30 3.04 0.44
N PHE A 42 0.02 2.82 0.24
CA PHE A 42 0.52 1.89 -0.78
C PHE A 42 0.11 0.44 -0.48
N LEU A 43 0.25 0.00 0.77
CA LEU A 43 -0.07 -1.36 1.19
C LEU A 43 -1.54 -1.68 0.99
N CYS A 44 -2.44 -0.81 1.50
CA CYS A 44 -3.88 -0.99 1.32
C CYS A 44 -4.27 -1.00 -0.17
N TRP A 45 -3.63 -0.14 -0.98
CA TRP A 45 -3.89 -0.10 -2.42
C TRP A 45 -3.42 -1.38 -3.12
N ILE A 46 -2.26 -1.95 -2.76
CA ILE A 46 -1.79 -3.21 -3.35
C ILE A 46 -2.69 -4.38 -2.93
N GLU A 47 -3.06 -4.45 -1.65
CA GLU A 47 -3.94 -5.51 -1.10
C GLU A 47 -5.36 -5.45 -1.64
N ASP A 48 -5.86 -4.27 -1.98
CA ASP A 48 -7.19 -4.08 -2.54
C ASP A 48 -7.38 -4.78 -3.91
N ALA A 49 -6.28 -5.07 -4.62
CA ALA A 49 -6.32 -5.74 -5.91
C ALA A 49 -6.79 -7.20 -5.79
N LYS A 50 -7.98 -7.49 -6.33
CA LYS A 50 -8.55 -8.85 -6.36
C LYS A 50 -7.88 -9.78 -7.39
N GLN A 51 -7.29 -9.23 -8.45
CA GLN A 51 -6.63 -9.99 -9.51
C GLN A 51 -5.11 -9.90 -9.37
N ALA A 52 -4.41 -11.02 -9.53
CA ALA A 52 -2.95 -11.10 -9.44
C ALA A 52 -2.25 -10.16 -10.44
N THR A 53 -2.75 -10.06 -11.68
CA THR A 53 -2.23 -9.15 -12.71
C THR A 53 -2.30 -7.68 -12.27
N THR A 54 -3.40 -7.27 -11.64
CA THR A 54 -3.57 -5.92 -11.11
C THR A 54 -2.63 -5.68 -9.94
N ARG A 55 -2.48 -6.66 -9.03
CA ARG A 55 -1.56 -6.59 -7.90
C ARG A 55 -0.12 -6.36 -8.37
N GLN A 56 0.35 -7.17 -9.32
CA GLN A 56 1.70 -7.04 -9.89
C GLN A 56 1.92 -5.67 -10.54
N ARG A 57 0.92 -5.16 -11.29
CA ARG A 57 0.98 -3.80 -11.84
C ARG A 57 1.06 -2.72 -10.75
N ARG A 58 0.32 -2.85 -9.65
CA ARG A 58 0.37 -1.91 -8.51
C ARG A 58 1.73 -1.93 -7.80
N ILE A 59 2.35 -3.11 -7.65
CA ILE A 59 3.70 -3.23 -7.09
C ILE A 59 4.72 -2.52 -7.99
N ARG A 60 4.72 -2.80 -9.29
CA ARG A 60 5.59 -2.10 -10.25
C ARG A 60 5.41 -0.58 -10.18
N ARG A 61 4.16 -0.11 -10.17
CA ARG A 61 3.87 1.33 -10.07
C ARG A 61 4.32 1.93 -8.75
N THR A 62 4.26 1.18 -7.65
CA THR A 62 4.78 1.62 -6.36
C THR A 62 6.28 1.86 -6.43
N VAL A 63 7.03 0.98 -7.08
CA VAL A 63 8.47 1.17 -7.33
C VAL A 63 8.73 2.46 -8.12
N GLU A 64 8.03 2.65 -9.24
CA GLU A 64 8.14 3.86 -10.08
C GLU A 64 7.81 5.14 -9.27
N GLU A 65 6.71 5.12 -8.53
CA GLU A 65 6.25 6.27 -7.75
C GLU A 65 7.17 6.62 -6.56
N LEU A 66 7.81 5.62 -5.93
CA LEU A 66 8.81 5.85 -4.90
C LEU A 66 10.03 6.57 -5.46
N VAL A 67 10.51 6.16 -6.64
CA VAL A 67 11.63 6.81 -7.33
C VAL A 67 11.27 8.25 -7.72
N GLU A 68 10.03 8.50 -8.13
CA GLU A 68 9.50 9.84 -8.37
C GLU A 68 9.27 10.68 -7.10
N GLY A 69 9.52 10.12 -5.91
CA GLY A 69 9.35 10.81 -4.62
C GLY A 69 7.89 10.98 -4.20
N LYS A 70 6.95 10.20 -4.77
CA LYS A 70 5.56 10.21 -4.34
C LYS A 70 5.45 9.58 -2.95
N LYS A 71 4.55 10.13 -2.15
CA LYS A 71 4.30 9.68 -0.77
C LYS A 71 3.03 8.83 -0.61
N ARG A 72 2.27 8.65 -1.69
CA ARG A 72 1.03 7.87 -1.76
C ARG A 72 0.76 7.44 -3.21
N PRO A 73 -0.02 6.37 -3.42
CA PRO A 73 -0.44 5.96 -4.76
C PRO A 73 -1.19 7.07 -5.50
N CYS A 74 -0.90 7.27 -6.78
CA CYS A 74 -1.75 8.18 -7.56
C CYS A 74 -3.06 7.53 -8.01
N CYS A 75 -4.13 8.35 -8.01
CA CYS A 75 -5.52 7.94 -8.21
C CYS A 75 -6.07 6.99 -7.12
N TRP A 76 -5.48 7.00 -5.91
CA TRP A 76 -6.01 6.28 -4.76
C TRP A 76 -6.74 7.25 -3.81
N PRO A 77 -8.04 7.00 -3.51
CA PRO A 77 -8.83 7.89 -2.66
C PRO A 77 -8.44 7.84 -1.17
N GLY A 78 -7.67 6.84 -0.77
CA GLY A 78 -7.21 6.65 0.60
C GLY A 78 -7.63 5.31 1.18
N CYS A 79 -6.83 4.81 2.12
CA CYS A 79 -7.09 3.58 2.84
C CYS A 79 -8.43 3.70 3.60
N ILE A 80 -9.27 2.68 3.46
CA ILE A 80 -10.57 2.61 4.13
C ILE A 80 -10.46 2.14 5.59
N HIS A 81 -9.29 1.68 6.01
CA HIS A 81 -8.99 1.19 7.37
C HIS A 81 -8.23 2.23 8.23
N ARG A 82 -8.18 3.49 7.78
CA ARG A 82 -7.55 4.61 8.49
C ARG A 82 -8.09 4.72 9.94
N PRO A 83 -7.23 4.72 10.97
CA PRO A 83 -7.67 4.92 12.35
C PRO A 83 -7.86 6.41 12.72
N ASP A 84 -7.25 7.33 11.97
CA ASP A 84 -7.27 8.78 12.25
C ASP A 84 -8.57 9.47 11.84
N LYS A 85 -9.35 8.87 10.93
CA LYS A 85 -10.61 9.43 10.47
C LYS A 85 -11.62 8.34 10.11
N PRO A 86 -12.93 8.59 10.33
CA PRO A 86 -13.95 7.67 9.83
C PRO A 86 -13.92 7.62 8.29
N PRO A 87 -14.23 6.46 7.69
CA PRO A 87 -14.37 6.35 6.24
C PRO A 87 -15.48 7.29 5.74
N GLY A 88 -15.29 7.90 4.58
CA GLY A 88 -16.31 8.73 3.95
C GLY A 88 -17.55 7.92 3.55
N ARG A 89 -18.68 8.59 3.28
CA ARG A 89 -19.97 7.93 2.99
C ARG A 89 -19.90 6.84 1.91
N TRP A 90 -19.19 7.10 0.81
CA TRP A 90 -19.04 6.11 -0.25
C TRP A 90 -18.07 4.97 0.14
N GLN A 91 -17.04 5.24 0.95
CA GLN A 91 -16.13 4.20 1.45
C GLN A 91 -16.86 3.26 2.42
N GLN A 92 -17.77 3.79 3.23
CA GLN A 92 -18.63 3.00 4.11
C GLN A 92 -19.49 2.02 3.31
N ALA A 93 -20.06 2.45 2.18
CA ALA A 93 -20.82 1.56 1.31
C ALA A 93 -19.96 0.39 0.77
N VAL A 94 -18.75 0.68 0.29
CA VAL A 94 -17.81 -0.35 -0.20
C VAL A 94 -17.44 -1.38 0.89
N LEU A 95 -17.28 -0.92 2.14
CA LEU A 95 -16.99 -1.81 3.27
C LEU A 95 -18.14 -2.77 3.58
N ILE A 96 -19.39 -2.33 3.44
CA ILE A 96 -20.59 -3.16 3.64
C ILE A 96 -20.64 -4.27 2.58
N ASP A 97 -20.44 -3.94 1.31
CA ASP A 97 -20.47 -4.92 0.21
C ASP A 97 -19.38 -5.99 0.37
N ARG A 98 -18.18 -5.60 0.80
CA ARG A 98 -17.07 -6.53 1.07
C ARG A 98 -17.36 -7.50 2.22
N LYS A 99 -18.14 -7.07 3.22
CA LYS A 99 -18.53 -7.94 4.34
C LYS A 99 -19.62 -8.93 3.94
N ALA A 100 -20.52 -8.55 3.02
CA ALA A 100 -21.59 -9.40 2.53
C ALA A 100 -21.11 -10.50 1.56
N GLY A 101 -19.98 -10.29 0.88
CA GLY A 101 -19.39 -11.25 -0.06
C GLY A 101 -18.37 -12.23 0.53
N ARG A 102 -18.29 -12.34 1.86
CA ARG A 102 -17.38 -13.26 2.57
C ARG A 102 -18.17 -14.33 3.31
#